data_AF-A0A9J6HA53-F1
#
_entry.id   AF-A0A9J6HA53-F1
#
_cell.length_a   1.000
_cell.length_b   1.000
_cell.length_c   1.000
_cell.angle_alpha   90.00
_cell.angle_beta   90.00
_cell.angle_gamma   90.00
#
_symmetry.space_group_name_H-M   'P 1'
#
loop_
_entity.id
_entity.type
_entity.pdbx_description
1 polymer ?
#
loop_
_entity_poly.entity_id
_entity_poly.type
_entity_poly.pdbx_seq_one_letter_code
_entity_poly.pdbx_strand_id
1 'polypeptide(L)'
;MLPGKLRGVIQPETEEKTIQLWELLCKILDHFEHNVDGQSIQEETSKFFETFLQLGTPGHQGYGADQVTPYLHILVHHDSRKHEDFMCLGWFSSEGVEKKNDILKNLHHAKSNKWNAAADALKLAKRLEVAGHVRISRPYRKHDRMYWESGTKALYKKVVQIGHAALQKTSERTHL
;
A
#
# COMPACT_ATOMS: atom_id res chain seq x y z
N MET A 1 22.30 -4.61 0.70
CA MET A 1 22.38 -5.73 -0.28
C MET A 1 23.79 -6.30 -0.28
N LEU A 2 24.06 -7.49 -0.86
CA LEU A 2 25.28 -8.26 -0.57
C LEU A 2 26.24 -8.42 -1.77
N PRO A 3 27.04 -7.40 -2.10
CA PRO A 3 28.19 -7.51 -2.99
C PRO A 3 29.18 -8.59 -2.57
N GLY A 4 29.39 -8.78 -1.26
CA GLY A 4 30.29 -9.82 -0.73
C GLY A 4 29.87 -11.26 -1.03
N LYS A 5 28.58 -11.51 -1.33
CA LYS A 5 28.10 -12.85 -1.74
C LYS A 5 28.38 -13.18 -3.20
N LEU A 6 28.86 -12.22 -3.98
CA LEU A 6 29.20 -12.41 -5.38
C LEU A 6 30.60 -12.99 -5.59
N ARG A 7 31.44 -12.98 -4.54
CA ARG A 7 32.77 -13.60 -4.56
C ARG A 7 32.68 -15.10 -4.81
N GLY A 8 33.47 -15.60 -5.75
CA GLY A 8 33.49 -16.98 -6.19
C GLY A 8 32.32 -17.39 -7.09
N VAL A 9 31.38 -16.47 -7.39
CA VAL A 9 30.24 -16.71 -8.30
C VAL A 9 30.47 -16.04 -9.64
N ILE A 10 31.16 -14.89 -9.65
CA ILE A 10 31.47 -14.13 -10.87
C ILE A 10 32.78 -14.65 -11.49
N GLN A 11 32.95 -14.42 -12.79
CA GLN A 11 34.20 -14.67 -13.50
C GLN A 11 35.38 -13.97 -12.79
N PRO A 12 36.46 -14.70 -12.44
CA PRO A 12 37.57 -14.15 -11.66
C PRO A 12 38.18 -12.87 -12.22
N GLU A 13 38.18 -12.72 -13.55
CA GLU A 13 38.79 -11.60 -14.27
C GLU A 13 38.03 -10.28 -14.07
N THR A 14 36.72 -10.34 -13.80
CA THR A 14 35.85 -9.16 -13.64
C THR A 14 35.18 -9.08 -12.27
N GLU A 15 35.47 -10.05 -11.39
CA GLU A 15 34.88 -10.15 -10.05
C GLU A 15 35.04 -8.85 -9.26
N GLU A 16 36.26 -8.34 -9.14
CA GLU A 16 36.57 -7.15 -8.35
C GLU A 16 35.79 -5.92 -8.85
N LYS A 17 35.81 -5.67 -10.16
CA LYS A 17 35.10 -4.55 -10.78
C LYS A 17 33.59 -4.68 -10.66
N THR A 18 33.06 -5.90 -10.79
CA THR A 18 31.63 -6.14 -10.67
C THR A 18 31.16 -5.92 -9.23
N ILE A 19 31.91 -6.40 -8.25
CA ILE A 19 31.64 -6.15 -6.83
C ILE A 19 31.67 -4.64 -6.55
N GLN A 20 32.71 -3.95 -7.02
CA GLN A 20 32.83 -2.50 -6.88
C GLN A 20 31.64 -1.76 -7.51
N LEU A 21 31.20 -2.17 -8.70
CA LEU A 21 30.03 -1.60 -9.38
C LEU A 21 28.76 -1.73 -8.51
N TRP A 22 28.51 -2.90 -7.94
CA TRP A 22 27.37 -3.14 -7.08
C TRP A 22 27.45 -2.39 -5.74
N GLU A 23 28.64 -2.27 -5.16
CA GLU A 23 28.87 -1.48 -3.94
C GLU A 23 28.57 0.00 -4.18
N LEU A 24 29.08 0.56 -5.29
CA LEU A 24 28.79 1.94 -5.69
C LEU A 24 27.30 2.14 -5.92
N LEU A 25 26.64 1.23 -6.64
CA LEU A 25 25.20 1.32 -6.87
C LEU A 25 24.40 1.32 -5.57
N CYS A 26 24.73 0.42 -4.64
CA CYS A 26 24.06 0.37 -3.33
C CYS A 26 24.25 1.68 -2.56
N LYS A 27 25.48 2.22 -2.56
CA LYS A 27 25.78 3.50 -1.91
C LYS A 27 24.98 4.65 -2.51
N ILE A 28 24.91 4.72 -3.85
CA ILE A 28 24.18 5.76 -4.58
C ILE A 28 22.68 5.70 -4.27
N LEU A 29 22.09 4.51 -4.36
CA LEU A 29 20.65 4.32 -4.11
C LEU A 29 20.28 4.64 -2.66
N ASP A 30 21.08 4.17 -1.68
CA ASP A 30 20.86 4.47 -0.27
C ASP A 30 20.94 5.97 0.02
N HIS A 31 21.90 6.67 -0.60
CA HIS A 31 22.02 8.13 -0.50
C HIS A 31 20.78 8.83 -1.03
N PHE A 32 20.31 8.48 -2.23
CA PHE A 32 19.11 9.10 -2.81
C PHE A 32 17.83 8.81 -2.01
N GLU A 33 17.74 7.66 -1.36
CA GLU A 33 16.58 7.27 -0.57
C GLU A 33 16.54 7.95 0.80
N HIS A 34 17.68 8.09 1.47
CA HIS A 34 17.73 8.45 2.89
C HIS A 34 18.47 9.75 3.21
N ASN A 35 19.36 10.24 2.35
CA ASN A 35 20.05 11.50 2.60
C ASN A 35 19.06 12.66 2.45
N VAL A 36 19.06 13.57 3.43
CA VAL A 36 18.19 14.76 3.47
C VAL A 36 18.98 16.07 3.52
N ASP A 37 20.31 15.96 3.48
CA ASP A 37 21.22 17.10 3.62
C ASP A 37 21.54 17.75 2.26
N GLY A 38 21.05 17.18 1.15
CA GLY A 38 21.31 17.65 -0.21
C GLY A 38 22.78 17.56 -0.63
N GLN A 39 23.57 16.70 0.02
CA GLN A 39 24.97 16.52 -0.34
C GLN A 39 25.09 15.89 -1.72
N SER A 40 25.99 16.43 -2.54
CA SER A 40 26.29 15.87 -3.86
C SER A 40 26.89 14.47 -3.75
N ILE A 41 26.51 13.61 -4.68
CA ILE A 41 27.06 12.25 -4.87
C ILE A 41 27.57 12.08 -6.32
N GLN A 42 27.94 13.19 -6.96
CA GLN A 42 28.32 13.22 -8.37
C GLN A 42 29.62 12.44 -8.65
N GLU A 43 30.56 12.44 -7.70
CA GLU A 43 31.81 11.69 -7.84
C GLU A 43 31.55 10.18 -7.86
N GLU A 44 30.69 9.68 -6.97
CA GLU A 44 30.33 8.26 -6.92
C GLU A 44 29.52 7.82 -8.13
N THR A 45 28.57 8.63 -8.60
CA THR A 45 27.79 8.33 -9.81
C THR A 45 28.67 8.31 -11.05
N SER A 46 29.64 9.23 -11.15
CA SER A 46 30.64 9.24 -12.23
C SER A 46 31.54 8.00 -12.17
N LYS A 47 32.06 7.66 -10.98
CA LYS A 47 32.89 6.47 -10.77
C LYS A 47 32.14 5.17 -11.10
N PHE A 48 30.86 5.09 -10.73
CA PHE A 48 29.98 3.98 -11.08
C PHE A 48 29.86 3.84 -12.61
N PHE A 49 29.64 4.95 -13.32
CA PHE A 49 29.52 4.94 -14.78
C PHE A 49 30.83 4.56 -15.47
N GLU A 50 31.97 5.08 -15.01
CA GLU A 50 33.28 4.69 -15.52
C GLU A 50 33.55 3.19 -15.32
N THR A 51 33.21 2.65 -14.15
CA THR A 51 33.33 1.21 -13.86
C THR A 51 32.45 0.39 -14.80
N PHE A 52 31.22 0.85 -15.06
CA PHE A 52 30.31 0.23 -16.02
C PHE A 52 30.88 0.21 -17.45
N LEU A 53 31.46 1.32 -17.92
CA LEU A 53 32.07 1.39 -19.26
C LEU A 53 33.30 0.49 -19.36
N GLN A 54 34.15 0.45 -18.33
CA GLN A 54 35.35 -0.38 -18.31
C GLN A 54 35.06 -1.87 -18.34
N LEU A 55 33.94 -2.31 -17.77
CA LEU A 55 33.48 -3.70 -17.88
C LEU A 55 33.10 -4.07 -19.33
N GLY A 56 32.67 -3.09 -20.14
CA GLY A 56 32.39 -3.27 -21.56
C GLY A 56 33.62 -3.37 -22.45
N THR A 57 34.77 -2.78 -22.06
CA THR A 57 36.01 -2.79 -22.87
C THR A 57 36.52 -4.20 -23.22
N PRO A 58 36.54 -5.18 -22.30
CA PRO A 58 36.87 -6.57 -22.65
C PRO A 58 35.76 -7.32 -23.41
N GLY A 59 34.69 -6.64 -23.86
CA GLY A 59 33.60 -7.24 -24.64
C GLY A 59 32.56 -7.99 -23.80
N HIS A 60 32.44 -7.69 -22.50
CA HIS A 60 31.44 -8.33 -21.66
C HIS A 60 30.05 -7.84 -22.03
N GLN A 61 29.19 -8.78 -22.41
CA GLN A 61 27.82 -8.48 -22.81
C GLN A 61 27.05 -7.80 -21.67
N GLY A 62 26.28 -6.76 -22.01
CA GLY A 62 25.47 -5.99 -21.06
C GLY A 62 26.19 -4.80 -20.42
N TYR A 63 27.46 -4.55 -20.77
CA TYR A 63 28.23 -3.38 -20.36
C TYR A 63 28.74 -2.61 -21.58
N GLY A 64 29.06 -1.33 -21.40
CA GLY A 64 29.58 -0.46 -22.46
C GLY A 64 28.62 0.63 -22.90
N ALA A 65 29.12 1.55 -23.74
CA ALA A 65 28.40 2.76 -24.13
C ALA A 65 27.10 2.49 -24.90
N ASP A 66 27.07 1.41 -25.68
CA ASP A 66 25.91 0.91 -26.42
C ASP A 66 24.84 0.28 -25.51
N GLN A 67 25.19 -0.06 -24.27
CA GLN A 67 24.30 -0.67 -23.27
C GLN A 67 23.75 0.34 -22.26
N VAL A 68 23.97 1.65 -22.49
CA VAL A 68 23.48 2.70 -21.60
C VAL A 68 21.97 2.84 -21.74
N THR A 69 21.25 2.45 -20.69
CA THR A 69 19.79 2.60 -20.63
C THR A 69 19.38 4.02 -20.24
N PRO A 70 18.13 4.45 -20.52
CA PRO A 70 17.64 5.74 -20.07
C PRO A 70 17.75 5.95 -18.55
N TYR A 71 17.49 4.91 -17.75
CA TYR A 71 17.64 4.99 -16.29
C TYR A 71 19.10 5.16 -15.86
N LEU A 72 20.04 4.50 -16.55
CA LEU A 72 21.46 4.70 -16.28
C LEU A 72 21.89 6.13 -16.60
N HIS A 73 21.43 6.70 -17.72
CA HIS A 73 21.69 8.08 -18.07
C HIS A 73 21.10 9.06 -17.04
N ILE A 74 19.87 8.82 -16.57
CA ILE A 74 19.22 9.62 -15.53
C ILE A 74 20.02 9.58 -14.22
N LEU A 75 20.41 8.38 -13.76
CA LEU A 75 21.17 8.18 -12.54
C LEU A 75 22.49 8.98 -12.52
N VAL A 76 23.22 8.95 -13.63
CA VAL A 76 24.58 9.50 -13.70
C VAL A 76 24.59 10.99 -13.99
N HIS A 77 23.70 11.48 -14.87
CA HIS A 77 23.77 12.86 -15.35
C HIS A 77 22.76 13.80 -14.69
N HIS A 78 21.68 13.27 -14.10
CA HIS A 78 20.55 14.09 -13.66
C HIS A 78 20.29 13.95 -12.16
N ASP A 79 20.40 12.74 -11.60
CA ASP A 79 19.92 12.50 -10.24
C ASP A 79 20.76 13.17 -9.16
N SER A 80 22.09 13.31 -9.31
CA SER A 80 22.91 14.07 -8.36
C SER A 80 22.44 15.52 -8.23
N ARG A 81 22.21 16.20 -9.36
CA ARG A 81 21.70 17.58 -9.35
C ARG A 81 20.29 17.67 -8.77
N LYS A 82 19.40 16.74 -9.14
CA LYS A 82 18.05 16.70 -8.56
C LYS A 82 18.13 16.49 -7.05
N HIS A 83 19.04 15.65 -6.56
CA HIS A 83 19.21 15.43 -5.12
C HIS A 83 19.66 16.70 -4.40
N GLU A 84 20.57 17.47 -4.98
CA GLU A 84 20.96 18.79 -4.45
C GLU A 84 19.76 19.76 -4.43
N ASP A 85 18.98 19.81 -5.51
CA ASP A 85 17.82 20.71 -5.64
C ASP A 85 16.64 20.33 -4.71
N PHE A 86 16.41 19.03 -4.51
CA PHE A 86 15.23 18.49 -3.80
C PHE A 86 15.55 17.85 -2.44
N MET A 87 16.82 17.89 -2.01
CA MET A 87 17.39 17.35 -0.77
C MET A 87 17.35 15.83 -0.61
N CYS A 88 16.24 15.18 -0.97
CA CYS A 88 16.03 13.74 -0.84
C CYS A 88 15.10 13.24 -1.96
N LEU A 89 15.61 12.38 -2.84
CA LEU A 89 14.80 11.82 -3.93
C LEU A 89 13.81 10.77 -3.44
N GLY A 90 14.09 10.09 -2.31
CA GLY A 90 13.21 9.12 -1.69
C GLY A 90 11.83 9.67 -1.36
N TRP A 91 11.72 10.95 -0.99
CA TRP A 91 10.44 11.63 -0.73
C TRP A 91 9.53 11.71 -1.96
N PHE A 92 10.12 11.70 -3.15
CA PHE A 92 9.41 11.78 -4.43
C PHE A 92 9.21 10.41 -5.09
N SER A 93 9.51 9.33 -4.36
CA SER A 93 9.29 7.96 -4.82
C SER A 93 7.81 7.66 -5.04
N SER A 94 7.50 6.90 -6.09
CA SER A 94 6.13 6.42 -6.38
C SER A 94 5.72 5.23 -5.50
N GLU A 95 6.60 4.70 -4.65
CA GLU A 95 6.34 3.50 -3.85
C GLU A 95 5.07 3.64 -2.98
N GLY A 96 4.83 4.83 -2.40
CA GLY A 96 3.63 5.10 -1.62
C GLY A 96 2.34 5.07 -2.45
N VAL A 97 2.41 5.43 -3.74
CA VAL A 97 1.28 5.34 -4.67
C VAL A 97 1.01 3.88 -5.02
N GLU A 98 2.06 3.09 -5.28
CA GLU A 98 1.90 1.66 -5.59
C GLU A 98 1.30 0.87 -4.42
N LYS A 99 1.76 1.13 -3.18
CA LYS A 99 1.15 0.54 -1.97
C LYS A 99 -0.34 0.88 -1.85
N LYS A 100 -0.74 2.12 -2.20
CA LYS A 100 -2.16 2.53 -2.22
C LYS A 100 -2.93 1.86 -3.34
N ASN A 101 -2.34 1.66 -4.51
CA ASN A 101 -2.94 0.94 -5.63
C ASN A 101 -3.28 -0.50 -5.24
N ASP A 102 -2.36 -1.20 -4.58
CA ASP A 102 -2.59 -2.56 -4.09
C ASP A 102 -3.76 -2.64 -3.11
N ILE A 103 -3.85 -1.69 -2.17
CA ILE A 103 -4.98 -1.58 -1.24
C ILE A 103 -6.29 -1.35 -2.01
N LEU A 104 -6.31 -0.41 -2.95
CA LEU A 104 -7.52 -0.10 -3.74
C LEU A 104 -7.98 -1.32 -4.55
N LYS A 105 -7.05 -2.05 -5.17
CA LYS A 105 -7.32 -3.28 -5.91
C LYS A 105 -7.96 -4.34 -5.00
N ASN A 106 -7.41 -4.53 -3.79
CA ASN A 106 -7.97 -5.46 -2.81
C ASN A 106 -9.39 -5.06 -2.37
N LEU A 107 -9.64 -3.78 -2.11
CA LEU A 107 -10.97 -3.28 -1.75
C LEU A 107 -11.98 -3.44 -2.87
N HIS A 108 -11.56 -3.17 -4.11
CA HIS A 108 -12.38 -3.36 -5.30
C HIS A 108 -12.82 -4.82 -5.44
N HIS A 109 -11.92 -5.78 -5.27
CA HIS A 109 -12.26 -7.20 -5.43
C HIS A 109 -13.05 -7.78 -4.25
N ALA A 110 -12.74 -7.39 -3.01
CA ALA A 110 -13.29 -8.04 -1.81
C ALA A 110 -14.53 -7.34 -1.21
N LYS A 111 -14.67 -6.02 -1.35
CA LYS A 111 -15.62 -5.21 -0.56
C LYS A 111 -16.51 -4.27 -1.38
N SER A 112 -16.22 -4.07 -2.66
CA SER A 112 -17.02 -3.21 -3.54
C SER A 112 -18.21 -3.97 -4.13
N ASN A 113 -19.36 -3.30 -4.23
CA ASN A 113 -20.53 -3.79 -4.97
C ASN A 113 -20.42 -3.54 -6.48
N LYS A 114 -19.34 -2.88 -6.94
CA LYS A 114 -18.98 -2.65 -8.35
C LYS A 114 -19.99 -1.83 -9.17
N TRP A 115 -20.90 -1.11 -8.53
CA TRP A 115 -21.84 -0.20 -9.21
C TRP A 115 -21.12 1.04 -9.74
N ASN A 116 -20.17 1.56 -8.97
CA ASN A 116 -19.19 2.55 -9.43
C ASN A 116 -17.84 2.18 -8.81
N ALA A 117 -17.11 1.29 -9.50
CA ALA A 117 -15.90 0.66 -8.99
C ALA A 117 -14.88 1.65 -8.41
N ALA A 118 -14.60 2.75 -9.12
CA ALA A 118 -13.64 3.76 -8.68
C ALA A 118 -14.14 4.52 -7.46
N ALA A 119 -15.37 5.04 -7.49
CA ALA A 119 -15.94 5.77 -6.37
C ALA A 119 -16.10 4.88 -5.12
N ASP A 120 -16.46 3.61 -5.29
CA ASP A 120 -16.63 2.65 -4.20
C ASP A 120 -15.28 2.30 -3.56
N ALA A 121 -14.25 2.03 -4.35
CA ALA A 121 -12.91 1.75 -3.84
C ALA A 121 -12.35 2.94 -3.04
N LEU A 122 -12.53 4.16 -3.55
CA LEU A 122 -12.12 5.40 -2.86
C LEU A 122 -12.87 5.60 -1.54
N LYS A 123 -14.21 5.43 -1.55
CA LYS A 123 -15.03 5.53 -0.33
C LYS A 123 -14.62 4.49 0.71
N LEU A 124 -14.34 3.26 0.29
CA LEU A 124 -13.89 2.18 1.17
C LEU A 124 -12.50 2.47 1.77
N ALA A 125 -11.57 2.96 0.95
CA ALA A 125 -10.24 3.36 1.41
C ALA A 125 -10.34 4.48 2.46
N LYS A 126 -11.15 5.52 2.20
CA LYS A 126 -11.36 6.61 3.15
C LYS A 126 -12.01 6.14 4.45
N ARG A 127 -12.96 5.19 4.38
CA ARG A 127 -13.57 4.59 5.58
C ARG A 127 -12.55 3.84 6.43
N LEU A 128 -11.58 3.15 5.83
CA LEU A 128 -10.54 2.43 6.57
C LEU A 128 -9.56 3.39 7.26
N GLU A 129 -9.18 4.46 6.57
CA GLU A 129 -8.36 5.54 7.13
C GLU A 129 -9.03 6.18 8.35
N VAL A 130 -10.33 6.49 8.25
CA VAL A 130 -11.11 7.08 9.35
C VAL A 130 -11.39 6.05 10.46
N ALA A 131 -11.65 4.78 10.14
CA ALA A 131 -11.94 3.75 11.13
C ALA A 131 -10.73 3.38 12.00
N GLY A 132 -9.50 3.66 11.54
CA GLY A 132 -8.29 3.59 12.37
C GLY A 132 -8.30 4.59 13.54
N HIS A 133 -9.12 5.64 13.45
CA HIS A 133 -9.40 6.56 14.55
C HIS A 133 -10.62 6.04 15.33
N VAL A 134 -10.33 5.21 16.34
CA VAL A 134 -11.22 4.70 17.40
C VAL A 134 -12.68 4.51 16.96
N ARG A 135 -13.04 3.29 16.58
CA ARG A 135 -14.44 2.89 16.44
C ARG A 135 -15.09 2.87 17.83
N ILE A 136 -15.72 3.97 18.24
CA ILE A 136 -16.51 4.01 19.47
C ILE A 136 -17.65 2.99 19.30
N SER A 137 -17.59 1.90 20.07
CA SER A 137 -18.66 0.92 20.12
C SER A 137 -19.94 1.63 20.54
N ARG A 138 -20.96 1.64 19.67
CA ARG A 138 -22.25 2.20 20.03
C ARG A 138 -22.84 1.34 21.14
N PRO A 139 -23.20 1.91 22.31
CA PRO A 139 -23.86 1.13 23.35
C PRO A 139 -25.17 0.59 22.78
N TYR A 140 -25.28 -0.73 22.72
CA TYR A 140 -26.50 -1.39 22.26
C TYR A 140 -27.61 -1.17 23.28
N ARG A 141 -28.62 -0.37 22.93
CA ARG A 141 -29.79 -0.15 23.77
C ARG A 141 -30.91 -1.09 23.33
N LYS A 142 -31.16 -2.15 24.12
CA LYS A 142 -32.33 -3.02 23.94
C LYS A 142 -33.61 -2.22 24.20
N HIS A 143 -34.32 -1.85 23.14
CA HIS A 143 -35.57 -1.08 23.26
C HIS A 143 -36.77 -1.93 23.70
N ASP A 144 -36.80 -3.22 23.37
CA ASP A 144 -37.91 -4.11 23.73
C ASP A 144 -37.44 -5.20 24.70
N ARG A 145 -37.43 -4.88 25.99
CA ARG A 145 -37.04 -5.83 27.05
C ARG A 145 -37.92 -7.08 27.05
N MET A 146 -39.23 -6.93 26.81
CA MET A 146 -40.16 -8.05 26.81
C MET A 146 -39.84 -9.04 25.68
N TYR A 147 -39.57 -8.56 24.47
CA TYR A 147 -39.19 -9.42 23.35
C TYR A 147 -37.93 -10.25 23.64
N TRP A 148 -36.92 -9.65 24.27
CA TRP A 148 -35.66 -10.32 24.57
C TRP A 148 -35.70 -11.21 25.82
N GLU A 149 -36.53 -10.89 26.83
CA GLU A 149 -36.61 -11.65 28.09
C GLU A 149 -37.60 -12.81 28.03
N SER A 150 -38.72 -12.66 27.33
CA SER A 150 -39.81 -13.64 27.34
C SER A 150 -39.87 -14.55 26.10
N GLY A 151 -39.04 -14.26 25.09
CA GLY A 151 -38.99 -15.00 23.83
C GLY A 151 -40.24 -14.81 22.96
N THR A 152 -40.10 -15.08 21.66
CA THR A 152 -41.15 -14.90 20.64
C THR A 152 -42.47 -15.62 20.96
N LYS A 153 -42.42 -16.74 21.70
CA LYS A 153 -43.60 -17.52 22.07
C LYS A 153 -44.51 -16.81 23.09
N ALA A 154 -43.96 -16.04 24.03
CA ALA A 154 -44.76 -15.35 25.05
C ALA A 154 -45.49 -14.12 24.48
N LEU A 155 -44.85 -13.39 23.56
CA LEU A 155 -45.46 -12.27 22.84
C LEU A 155 -46.64 -12.73 21.99
N TYR A 156 -46.50 -13.84 21.24
CA TYR A 156 -47.58 -14.38 20.44
C TYR A 156 -48.81 -14.72 21.29
N LYS A 157 -48.60 -15.38 22.43
CA LYS A 157 -49.69 -15.75 23.36
C LYS A 157 -50.42 -14.53 23.92
N LYS A 158 -49.68 -13.46 24.25
CA LYS A 158 -50.24 -12.21 24.78
C LYS A 158 -51.02 -11.43 23.72
N VAL A 159 -50.53 -11.36 22.48
CA VAL A 159 -51.23 -10.71 21.36
C VAL A 159 -52.54 -11.43 21.04
N VAL A 160 -52.54 -12.77 21.04
CA VAL A 160 -53.75 -13.57 20.82
C VAL A 160 -54.78 -13.37 21.94
N GLN A 161 -54.34 -13.30 23.20
CA GLN A 161 -55.24 -13.03 24.33
C GLN A 161 -55.88 -11.64 24.28
N ILE A 162 -55.10 -10.61 23.90
CA ILE A 162 -55.62 -9.24 23.73
C ILE A 162 -56.64 -9.19 22.59
N GLY A 163 -56.37 -9.88 21.48
CA GLY A 163 -57.31 -9.97 20.35
C GLY A 163 -58.63 -10.66 20.73
N HIS A 164 -58.57 -11.76 21.47
CA HIS A 164 -59.78 -12.46 21.95
C HIS A 164 -60.61 -11.60 22.91
N ALA A 165 -59.97 -10.88 23.84
CA ALA A 165 -60.67 -10.01 24.77
C ALA A 165 -61.33 -8.79 24.08
N ALA A 166 -60.72 -8.29 22.99
CA ALA A 166 -61.29 -7.22 22.18
C ALA A 166 -62.53 -7.69 21.40
N LEU A 167 -62.50 -8.91 20.86
CA LEU A 167 -63.62 -9.51 20.10
C LEU A 167 -64.84 -9.79 20.98
N GLN A 168 -64.63 -10.24 22.22
CA GLN A 168 -65.72 -10.45 23.19
C GLN A 168 -66.41 -9.12 23.57
N LYS A 169 -65.62 -8.06 23.81
CA LYS A 169 -66.17 -6.72 24.10
C LYS A 169 -66.94 -6.11 22.92
N THR A 170 -66.57 -6.43 21.68
CA THR A 170 -67.34 -5.99 20.50
C THR A 170 -68.63 -6.78 20.32
N SER A 171 -68.65 -8.07 20.65
CA SER A 171 -69.85 -8.94 20.56
C SER A 171 -70.92 -8.56 21.59
N GLU A 172 -70.53 -8.14 22.79
CA GLU A 172 -71.46 -7.70 23.85
C GLU A 172 -72.12 -6.34 23.53
N ARG A 173 -71.49 -5.53 22.68
CA ARG A 173 -71.98 -4.20 22.29
C ARG A 173 -73.01 -4.21 21.16
N THR A 174 -73.13 -5.32 20.44
CA THR A 174 -74.04 -5.49 19.29
C THR A 174 -75.39 -6.13 19.65
N HIS A 175 -75.63 -6.49 20.91
CA HIS A 175 -76.88 -7.11 21.38
C HIS A 175 -77.67 -6.26 22.40
N LEU A 176 -77.51 -4.93 22.35
CA LEU A 176 -78.33 -3.95 23.08
C LEU A 176 -79.03 -3.00 22.10
#